data_AF-A0A060WYT5-F1
#
_entry.id   AF-A0A060WYT5-F1
#
_cell.length_a   1.000
_cell.length_b   1.000
_cell.length_c   1.000
_cell.angle_alpha   90.00
_cell.angle_beta   90.00
_cell.angle_gamma   90.00
#
_symmetry.space_group_name_H-M   'P 1'
#
loop_
_entity.id
_entity.type
_entity.pdbx_description
1 polymer ?
#
loop_
_entity_poly.entity_id
_entity_poly.type
_entity_poly.pdbx_seq_one_letter_code
_entity_poly.pdbx_strand_id
1 'polypeptide(L)' 'MEETGTKVSMSTVKRVLYRHNLKGRSARKKPLLQNHHKKARLWFATAHGDKDRTFRRNVLWLASRRTPSQS' A
#
# COMPACT_ATOMS: atom_id res chain seq x y z
N MET A 1 24.88 24.58 25.03
CA MET A 1 24.35 23.60 24.06
C MET A 1 24.03 24.41 22.81
N GLU A 2 24.89 24.36 21.80
CA GLU A 2 24.85 25.31 20.69
C GLU A 2 23.83 24.90 19.62
N GLU A 3 22.85 25.77 19.41
CA GLU A 3 21.87 25.70 18.33
C GLU A 3 22.53 26.09 17.00
N THR A 4 23.23 25.16 16.36
CA THR A 4 23.86 25.38 15.04
C THR A 4 22.85 25.17 13.91
N GLY A 5 21.92 26.11 13.76
CA GLY A 5 21.01 26.18 12.64
C GLY A 5 21.59 26.97 11.47
N THR A 6 22.36 26.33 10.58
CA THR A 6 22.79 27.01 9.33
C THR A 6 21.59 27.20 8.41
N LYS A 7 21.29 28.46 8.05
CA LYS A 7 20.22 28.78 7.10
C LYS A 7 20.64 28.37 5.70
N VAL A 8 20.07 27.26 5.21
CA VAL A 8 20.32 26.73 3.87
C VAL A 8 19.07 26.83 2.99
N SER A 9 19.27 26.88 1.68
CA SER A 9 18.16 26.85 0.73
C SER A 9 17.53 25.45 0.68
N MET A 10 16.23 25.38 0.35
CA MET A 10 15.52 24.11 0.19
C MET A 10 16.15 23.20 -0.88
N SER A 11 16.80 23.77 -1.89
CA SER A 11 17.48 23.00 -2.95
C SER A 11 18.73 22.30 -2.42
N THR A 12 19.49 22.92 -1.52
CA THR A 12 20.62 22.30 -0.83
C THR A 12 20.16 21.14 0.04
N VAL A 13 19.08 21.31 0.81
CA VAL A 13 18.48 20.23 1.62
C VAL A 13 18.06 19.05 0.74
N LYS A 14 17.36 19.31 -0.38
CA LYS A 14 16.98 18.26 -1.33
C LYS A 14 18.19 17.50 -1.88
N ARG A 15 19.26 18.20 -2.31
CA ARG A 15 20.47 17.54 -2.85
C ARG A 15 21.13 16.62 -1.83
N VAL A 16 21.24 17.05 -0.58
CA VAL A 16 21.80 16.23 0.50
C VAL A 16 20.94 14.98 0.72
N LEU A 17 19.62 15.13 0.85
CA LEU A 17 18.71 13.99 0.98
C LEU A 17 18.84 12.99 -0.18
N TYR A 18 18.94 13.47 -1.42
CA TYR A 18 19.15 12.61 -2.59
C TYR A 18 20.48 11.86 -2.57
N ARG A 19 21.58 12.50 -2.15
CA ARG A 19 22.90 11.85 -2.00
C ARG A 19 22.87 10.73 -0.96
N HIS A 20 22.11 10.90 0.11
CA HIS A 20 21.87 9.88 1.12
C HIS A 20 20.75 8.90 0.74
N ASN A 21 20.26 8.95 -0.50
CA ASN A 21 19.21 8.08 -1.04
C ASN A 21 17.86 8.18 -0.32
N LEU A 22 17.63 9.27 0.42
CA LEU A 22 16.38 9.60 1.09
C LEU A 22 15.43 10.29 0.11
N LYS A 23 14.50 9.52 -0.43
CA LYS A 23 13.54 9.97 -1.45
C LYS A 23 12.13 10.05 -0.86
N GLY A 24 11.42 11.13 -1.16
CA GLY A 24 10.00 11.23 -0.85
C GLY A 24 9.20 10.16 -1.60
N ARG A 25 8.32 9.45 -0.90
CA ARG A 25 7.37 8.50 -1.47
C ARG A 25 5.98 8.81 -0.94
N SER A 26 4.98 8.74 -1.82
CA SER A 26 3.58 8.78 -1.37
C SER A 26 3.28 7.50 -0.58
N ALA A 27 2.68 7.64 0.60
CA ALA A 27 2.23 6.48 1.37
C ALA A 27 1.14 5.74 0.58
N ARG A 28 1.31 4.43 0.40
CA ARG A 28 0.31 3.61 -0.29
C ARG A 28 -0.95 3.55 0.55
N LYS A 29 -2.10 3.94 -0.02
CA LYS A 29 -3.42 3.71 0.60
C LYS A 29 -3.65 2.20 0.71
N LYS A 30 -3.58 1.67 1.93
CA LYS A 30 -3.99 0.30 2.25
C LYS A 30 -5.33 0.35 2.96
N PRO A 31 -6.26 -0.57 2.66
CA PRO A 31 -7.47 -0.67 3.44
C PRO A 31 -7.09 -0.94 4.91
N LEU A 32 -7.78 -0.28 5.84
CA LEU A 32 -7.58 -0.53 7.26
C LEU A 32 -8.23 -1.88 7.59
N LEU A 33 -7.39 -2.91 7.72
CA LEU A 33 -7.83 -4.26 8.04
C LEU A 33 -7.66 -4.51 9.53
N GLN A 34 -8.75 -4.93 10.17
CA GLN A 34 -8.70 -5.51 11.50
C GLN A 34 -7.90 -6.82 11.51
N ASN A 35 -7.40 -7.20 12.68
CA ASN A 35 -6.53 -8.37 12.81
C ASN A 35 -7.22 -9.69 12.42
N HIS A 36 -8.52 -9.83 12.67
CA HIS A 36 -9.27 -11.01 12.23
C HIS A 36 -9.33 -11.12 10.70
N HIS A 37 -9.56 -10.01 9.99
CA HIS A 37 -9.50 -9.97 8.52
C HIS A 37 -8.11 -10.34 7.99
N LYS A 38 -7.04 -9.89 8.65
CA LYS A 38 -5.66 -10.26 8.25
C LYS A 38 -5.44 -11.77 8.38
N LYS A 39 -5.87 -12.38 9.50
CA LYS A 39 -5.79 -13.83 9.72
C LYS A 39 -6.60 -14.61 8.69
N ALA A 40 -7.85 -14.21 8.45
CA ALA A 40 -8.72 -14.87 7.46
C ALA A 40 -8.15 -14.78 6.03
N ARG A 41 -7.61 -13.61 5.65
CA ARG A 41 -6.95 -13.43 4.35
C ARG A 41 -5.70 -14.28 4.21
N LEU A 42 -4.89 -14.37 5.26
CA LEU A 42 -3.69 -15.20 5.27
C LEU A 42 -4.07 -16.69 5.13
N TRP A 43 -5.03 -17.16 5.93
CA TRP A 43 -5.51 -18.53 5.87
C TRP A 43 -6.08 -18.90 4.49
N PHE A 44 -6.87 -18.00 3.89
CA PHE A 44 -7.37 -18.21 2.53
C PHE A 44 -6.22 -18.33 1.52
N ALA A 45 -5.23 -17.44 1.60
CA ALA A 45 -4.08 -17.45 0.71
C ALA A 45 -3.23 -18.72 0.88
N THR A 46 -3.02 -19.20 2.11
CA THR A 46 -2.28 -20.46 2.34
C THR A 46 -3.07 -21.67 1.86
N ALA A 47 -4.38 -21.71 2.08
CA ALA A 47 -5.22 -22.85 1.68
C ALA A 47 -5.50 -22.91 0.17
N HIS A 48 -5.37 -21.78 -0.56
CA HIS A 48 -5.74 -21.67 -1.98
C HIS A 48 -4.58 -21.23 -2.89
N GLY A 49 -3.39 -21.00 -2.31
CA GLY A 49 -2.21 -20.48 -3.00
C GLY A 49 -1.73 -21.41 -4.12
N ASP A 50 -1.71 -22.70 -3.84
CA ASP A 50 -1.21 -23.75 -4.74
C ASP A 50 -2.28 -24.36 -5.66
N LYS A 51 -3.52 -23.85 -5.59
CA LYS A 51 -4.60 -24.34 -6.46
C LYS A 51 -4.27 -24.07 -7.93
N ASP A 52 -4.59 -25.04 -8.76
CA ASP A 52 -4.33 -25.09 -10.18
C ASP A 52 -5.08 -23.99 -10.96
N ARG A 53 -4.53 -23.65 -12.13
CA ARG A 53 -5.09 -22.60 -12.99
C ARG A 53 -6.48 -22.97 -13.52
N THR A 54 -6.74 -24.26 -13.73
CA THR A 54 -8.03 -24.80 -14.16
C THR A 54 -9.11 -24.60 -13.10
N PHE A 55 -8.82 -24.92 -11.83
CA PHE A 55 -9.70 -24.58 -10.71
C PHE A 55 -10.07 -23.10 -10.70
N ARG A 56 -9.08 -22.19 -10.80
CA ARG A 56 -9.33 -20.73 -10.77
C ARG A 56 -10.18 -20.23 -11.94
N ARG A 57 -10.10 -20.88 -13.10
CA ARG A 57 -10.93 -20.54 -14.28
C ARG A 57 -12.39 -20.96 -14.12
N ASN A 58 -12.64 -22.00 -13.34
CA ASN A 58 -13.98 -22.52 -13.12
C ASN A 58 -14.71 -21.81 -11.97
N VAL A 59 -14.04 -20.90 -11.24
CA VAL A 59 -14.69 -20.11 -10.18
C VAL A 59 -15.45 -18.93 -10.79
N LEU A 60 -16.78 -18.93 -10.62
CA LEU A 60 -17.63 -17.79 -10.96
C LEU A 60 -17.61 -16.76 -9.82
N TRP A 61 -17.14 -15.55 -10.11
CA TRP A 61 -17.09 -14.44 -9.14
C TRP A 61 -18.27 -13.49 -9.35
N LEU A 62 -19.01 -13.21 -8.29
CA LEU A 62 -20.10 -12.24 -8.30
C LEU A 62 -19.74 -11.07 -7.38
N ALA A 63 -19.92 -9.84 -7.89
CA ALA A 63 -19.79 -8.62 -7.11
C ALA A 63 -20.79 -7.59 -7.61
N SER A 64 -21.59 -7.04 -6.69
CA SER A 64 -22.42 -5.89 -6.99
C SER A 64 -21.65 -4.60 -6.71
N ARG A 65 -21.78 -3.61 -7.59
CA ARG A 65 -21.31 -2.25 -7.34
C ARG A 65 -22.51 -1.34 -7.24
N ARG A 66 -22.56 -0.53 -6.20
CA ARG A 66 -23.55 0.55 -6.11
C ARG A 66 -23.15 1.62 -7.13
N THR A 67 -23.95 1.80 -8.17
CA THR A 67 -23.83 2.96 -9.04
C THR A 67 -24.39 4.17 -8.30
N PRO A 68 -23.70 5.32 -8.29
CA PRO A 68 -24.30 6.54 -7.74
C PRO A 68 -25.57 6.87 -8.52
N SER A 69 -26.64 7.25 -7.82
CA SER A 69 -27.82 7.83 -8.45
C SER A 69 -27.39 9.09 -9.19
N GLN A 70 -27.74 9.21 -10.47
CA GLN A 70 -27.64 10.52 -11.13
C GLN A 70 -28.70 11.42 -10.50
N SER A 71 -28.27 12.60 -10.03
CA SER A 71 -29.13 13.70 -9.57
C SER A 71 -29.29 14.70 -10.70
#